data_AF-A0AAV4QJB0-F1
#
_entry.id   AF-A0AAV4QJB0-F1
#
_cell.length_a   1.000
_cell.length_b   1.000
_cell.length_c   1.000
_cell.angle_alpha   90.00
_cell.angle_beta   90.00
_cell.angle_gamma   90.00
#
_symmetry.space_group_name_H-M   'P 1'
#
loop_
_entity.id
_entity.type
_entity.pdbx_description
1 polymer ?
#
loop_
_entity_poly.entity_id
_entity_poly.type
_entity_poly.pdbx_seq_one_letter_code
_entity_poly.pdbx_strand_id
1 'polypeptide(L)' 'MEYLPEVQQEFFLTNLLKASDYSVVVKAYNSAGSGPPSHELYVRTLDGDLPPSALPVRAGHVAHLCQPALEHEEDR' A
#
# COMPACT_ATOMS: atom_id res chain seq x y z
N MET A 1 -27.72 -8.32 0.48
CA MET A 1 -26.30 -8.44 0.88
C MET A 1 -25.54 -7.56 -0.08
N GLU A 2 -25.15 -6.37 0.36
CA GLU A 2 -24.52 -5.34 -0.48
C GLU A 2 -23.02 -5.59 -0.50
N TYR A 3 -22.48 -5.91 -1.68
CA TYR A 3 -21.04 -6.12 -1.84
C TYR A 3 -20.35 -4.76 -1.78
N LEU A 4 -19.60 -4.50 -0.70
CA LEU A 4 -18.72 -3.34 -0.66
C LEU A 4 -17.61 -3.52 -1.70
N PRO A 5 -17.35 -2.53 -2.57
CA PRO A 5 -16.28 -2.62 -3.54
C PRO A 5 -14.94 -2.75 -2.81
N GLU A 6 -14.08 -3.61 -3.34
CA GLU A 6 -12.73 -3.82 -2.83
C GLU A 6 -11.97 -2.48 -2.89
N VAL A 7 -11.70 -1.89 -1.73
CA VAL A 7 -11.02 -0.59 -1.65
C VAL A 7 -9.54 -0.80 -1.98
N GLN A 8 -9.15 -0.49 -3.20
CA GLN A 8 -7.76 -0.48 -3.63
C GLN A 8 -7.14 0.90 -3.31
N GLN A 9 -6.04 0.89 -2.53
CA GLN A 9 -5.29 2.10 -2.20
C GLN A 9 -3.92 2.08 -2.87
N GLU A 10 -3.59 3.14 -3.60
CA GLU A 10 -2.34 3.29 -4.33
C GLU A 10 -1.56 4.50 -3.81
N PHE A 11 -0.22 4.39 -3.85
CA PHE A 11 0.67 5.48 -3.46
C PHE A 11 1.90 5.52 -4.36
N PHE A 12 2.31 6.73 -4.75
CA PHE A 12 3.48 6.96 -5.59
C PHE A 12 4.67 7.39 -4.75
N LEU A 13 5.68 6.53 -4.68
CA LEU A 13 6.98 6.87 -4.12
C LEU A 13 7.77 7.67 -5.17
N THR A 14 8.11 8.92 -4.85
CA THR A 14 8.85 9.83 -5.72
C THR A 14 10.21 10.17 -5.12
N ASN A 15 11.07 10.83 -5.90
CA ASN A 15 12.42 11.25 -5.47
C ASN A 15 13.34 10.09 -5.05
N LEU A 16 13.16 8.91 -5.63
CA LEU A 16 14.06 7.77 -5.46
C LEU A 16 15.30 7.90 -6.36
N LEU A 17 16.41 7.30 -5.92
CA LEU A 17 17.62 7.21 -6.73
C LEU A 17 17.36 6.29 -7.93
N LYS A 18 17.93 6.64 -9.09
CA LYS A 18 17.89 5.81 -10.31
C LYS A 18 18.75 4.56 -10.15
N ALA A 19 18.42 3.51 -10.89
CA ALA A 19 19.17 2.26 -10.93
C ALA A 19 19.52 1.67 -9.55
N SER A 20 18.65 1.86 -8.55
CA SER A 20 18.91 1.55 -7.14
C SER A 20 17.89 0.54 -6.60
N ASP A 21 18.37 -0.41 -5.81
CA ASP A 21 17.55 -1.44 -5.18
C ASP A 21 16.92 -0.93 -3.87
N TYR A 22 15.62 -1.20 -3.69
CA TYR A 22 14.83 -0.84 -2.52
C TYR A 22 14.07 -2.07 -2.00
N SER A 23 13.91 -2.15 -0.68
CA SER A 23 12.91 -3.02 -0.06
C SER A 23 11.73 -2.19 0.47
N VAL A 24 10.51 -2.67 0.24
CA VAL A 24 9.26 -1.96 0.57
C VAL A 24 8.38 -2.87 1.42
N VAL A 25 7.86 -2.31 2.52
CA VAL A 25 6.86 -2.93 3.40
C VAL A 25 5.75 -1.92 3.72
N VAL A 26 4.52 -2.40 3.85
CA VAL A 26 3.35 -1.58 4.20
C VAL A 26 2.81 -2.04 5.55
N LYS A 27 2.46 -1.09 6.43
CA LYS A 27 1.79 -1.36 7.71
C LYS A 27 0.48 -0.59 7.77
N ALA A 28 -0.58 -1.24 8.22
CA ALA A 28 -1.80 -0.53 8.61
C ALA A 28 -1.52 0.31 9.87
N TYR A 29 -2.16 1.47 9.99
CA TYR A 29 -2.07 2.33 11.18
C TYR A 29 -3.45 2.92 11.50
N ASN A 30 -3.84 2.85 12.77
CA ASN A 30 -5.02 3.52 13.32
C ASN A 30 -4.71 4.08 14.73
N SER A 31 -5.72 4.55 15.45
CA SER A 31 -5.57 5.10 16.81
C SER A 31 -5.04 4.09 17.84
N ALA A 32 -5.25 2.79 17.63
CA ALA A 32 -4.71 1.72 18.47
C ALA A 32 -3.23 1.40 18.16
N GLY A 33 -2.70 1.90 17.03
CA GLY A 33 -1.30 1.77 16.64
C GLY A 33 -1.10 1.16 15.26
N SER A 34 0.10 0.61 15.03
CA SER A 34 0.46 -0.06 13.78
C SER A 34 0.12 -1.55 13.82
N GLY A 35 -0.47 -2.05 12.73
CA GLY A 35 -0.63 -3.48 12.47
C GLY A 35 0.68 -4.15 12.04
N PRO A 36 0.65 -5.48 11.84
CA PRO A 36 1.78 -6.24 11.33
C PRO A 36 2.19 -5.75 9.92
N PRO A 37 3.49 -5.83 9.56
CA PRO A 37 3.96 -5.47 8.24
C PRO A 37 3.49 -6.47 7.17
N SER A 38 3.34 -5.98 5.96
CA SER A 38 3.20 -6.81 4.76
C SER A 38 4.46 -7.67 4.52
N HIS A 39 4.37 -8.58 3.57
CA HIS A 39 5.55 -9.18 2.98
C HIS A 39 6.46 -8.10 2.37
N GLU A 40 7.76 -8.32 2.48
CA GLU A 40 8.77 -7.43 1.93
C GLU A 40 8.88 -7.62 0.41
N LEU A 41 8.83 -6.50 -0.31
CA LEU A 41 8.95 -6.46 -1.76
C LEU A 41 10.29 -5.83 -2.15
N TYR A 42 11.10 -6.56 -2.92
CA TYR A 42 12.37 -6.07 -3.47
C TYR A 42 12.16 -5.56 -4.90
N VAL A 43 12.50 -4.30 -5.13
CA VAL A 43 12.33 -3.63 -6.44
C VAL A 43 13.56 -2.79 -6.76
N ARG A 44 13.91 -2.72 -8.05
CA ARG A 44 14.94 -1.83 -8.55
C ARG A 44 14.32 -0.72 -9.38
N THR A 45 14.73 0.52 -9.11
CA THR A 45 14.30 1.67 -9.91
C THR A 45 14.93 1.65 -11.30
N LEU A 46 14.24 2.27 -12.27
CA LEU A 46 14.75 2.41 -13.62
C LEU A 46 16.04 3.23 -13.66
N ASP A 47 16.89 2.96 -14.64
CA ASP A 47 18.10 3.70 -14.95
C ASP A 47 17.81 4.97 -15.78
N GLY A 48 16.80 4.92 -16.64
CA GLY A 48 16.31 6.02 -17.49
C GLY A 48 15.20 6.88 -16.86
N ASP A 49 14.73 7.86 -17.62
CA ASP A 49 13.53 8.62 -17.27
C ASP A 49 12.28 7.78 -17.53
N LEU A 50 11.21 8.02 -16.74
CA LEU A 50 9.91 7.41 -16.99
C LEU A 50 9.44 7.77 -18.40
N PRO A 51 9.02 6.81 -19.24
CA PRO A 51 8.42 7.17 -20.52
C PRO A 51 7.17 8.02 -20.25
N PRO A 52 6.85 9.01 -21.11
CA PRO A 52 5.74 9.94 -20.87
C PRO A 52 4.37 9.25 -20.75
N SER A 53 4.27 7.99 -21.17
CA SER A 53 3.09 7.13 -21.09
C SER A 53 3.15 6.06 -19.99
N ALA A 54 4.11 6.11 -19.06
CA ALA A 54 4.10 5.25 -17.88
C ALA A 54 2.95 5.68 -16.95
N LEU A 55 1.74 5.30 -17.35
CA LEU A 55 0.63 5.13 -16.43
C LEU A 55 1.10 4.19 -15.31
N PRO A 56 0.71 4.42 -14.05
CA PRO A 56 1.10 3.60 -12.91
C PRO A 56 1.03 2.11 -13.26
N VAL A 57 2.18 1.45 -13.24
CA VAL A 57 2.21 0.00 -13.31
C VAL A 57 1.56 -0.52 -12.03
N ARG A 58 0.40 -1.18 -12.18
CA ARG A 58 -0.30 -1.81 -11.05
C ARG A 58 0.57 -2.95 -10.53
N ALA A 59 1.40 -2.68 -9.53
CA ALA A 59 2.03 -3.70 -8.72
C ALA A 59 0.97 -4.24 -7.74
N GLY A 60 0.15 -5.17 -8.22
CA GLY A 60 -0.85 -5.83 -7.38
C GLY A 60 -0.19 -6.79 -6.40
N HIS A 61 0.09 -6.33 -5.19
CA HIS A 61 0.09 -7.21 -4.01
C HIS A 61 -1.14 -6.85 -3.18
N VAL A 62 -2.00 -7.85 -2.99
CA VAL A 62 -3.22 -7.76 -2.19
C VAL A 62 -2.81 -7.49 -0.75
N ALA A 63 -2.90 -6.24 -0.31
CA ALA A 63 -3.07 -5.95 1.10
C ALA A 63 -4.56 -6.19 1.39
N HIS A 64 -4.89 -7.24 2.15
CA HIS A 64 -6.17 -7.33 2.81
C HIS A 64 -6.28 -6.13 3.77
N LEU A 65 -6.80 -5.01 3.28
CA LEU A 65 -7.06 -3.87 4.14
C LEU A 65 -8.23 -4.21 5.05
N CYS A 66 -7.96 -4.00 6.33
CA CYS A 66 -8.83 -4.19 7.48
C CYS A 66 -10.28 -3.80 7.21
N GLN A 67 -11.19 -4.67 7.65
CA GLN A 67 -12.55 -4.25 7.97
C GLN A 67 -12.48 -3.06 8.93
N PRO A 68 -13.32 -2.02 8.78
CA PRO A 68 -13.48 -1.05 9.84
C PRO A 68 -13.99 -1.80 11.07
N ALA A 69 -13.23 -1.75 12.17
CA ALA A 69 -13.76 -2.15 13.45
C ALA A 69 -14.96 -1.24 13.70
N LEU A 70 -16.17 -1.81 13.63
CA LEU A 70 -17.35 -1.17 14.16
C LEU A 70 -17.04 -0.95 15.64
N GLU A 71 -16.88 0.31 16.02
CA GLU A 71 -16.80 0.71 17.42
C GLU A 71 -18.11 0.23 18.06
N HIS A 72 -18.04 -0.89 18.77
CA HIS A 72 -19.08 -1.20 19.72
C HIS A 72 -19.00 -0.12 20.79
N GLU A 73 -19.96 0.80 20.74
CA GLU A 73 -20.46 1.56 21.88
C GLU A 73 -20.79 0.55 23.00
N GLU A 74 -19.79 0.20 23.81
CA GLU A 74 -19.99 -0.49 25.08
C GLU A 74 -20.20 0.58 26.15
N ASP A 75 -21.49 0.89 26.32
CA ASP A 75 -22.17 1.32 27.53
C ASP A 75 -21.31 1.22 28.82
N ARG A 76 -20.94 2.38 29.38
CA ARG A 76 -20.97 2.61 30.84
C ARG A 76 -21.03 4.09 31.23
#